data_AF-A0A661CXV8-F1
#
_entry.id   AF-A0A661CXV8-F1
#
_cell.length_a   1.000
_cell.length_b   1.000
_cell.length_c   1.000
_cell.angle_alpha   90.00
_cell.angle_beta   90.00
_cell.angle_gamma   90.00
#
_symmetry.space_group_name_H-M   'P 1'
#
loop_
_entity.id
_entity.type
_entity.pdbx_description
1 polymer ?
#
loop_
_entity_poly.entity_id
_entity_poly.type
_entity_poly.pdbx_seq_one_letter_code
_entity_poly.pdbx_strand_id
1 'polypeptide(L)'
;IDAIDSMSSKTALIETAWRNKMATFASMGAGGKLDPTQVRTDDLMDTSMCKLAKQLRGHLRRRGVGRGIQTVYSVESPLPPLPPEAVGRGRPRAVNGTVSYMPSIFGLTLAGMVINHIIGDARRV
;
A
#
# COMPACT_ATOMS: atom_id res chain seq x y z
N ILE A 1 -4.65 -5.84 9.09
CA ILE A 1 -4.72 -5.59 7.63
C ILE A 1 -4.94 -4.09 7.44
N ASP A 2 -4.15 -3.45 6.60
CA ASP A 2 -4.23 -2.02 6.34
C ASP A 2 -4.52 -1.75 4.86
N ALA A 3 -5.66 -1.10 4.59
CA ALA A 3 -6.07 -0.64 3.26
C ALA A 3 -6.43 0.86 3.26
N ILE A 4 -5.84 1.62 4.20
CA ILE A 4 -6.09 3.05 4.37
C ILE A 4 -5.29 3.85 3.33
N ASP A 5 -5.92 4.87 2.73
CA ASP A 5 -5.28 5.80 1.78
C ASP A 5 -4.70 7.05 2.46
N SER A 6 -5.25 7.46 3.61
CA SER A 6 -4.72 8.58 4.40
C SER A 6 -3.36 8.24 5.02
N MET A 7 -2.31 8.98 4.62
CA MET A 7 -0.93 8.74 5.09
C MET A 7 -0.79 8.77 6.61
N SER A 8 -1.43 9.71 7.30
CA SER A 8 -1.31 9.86 8.76
C SER A 8 -1.94 8.67 9.50
N SER A 9 -3.17 8.33 9.15
CA SER A 9 -3.92 7.20 9.71
C SER A 9 -3.21 5.87 9.42
N LYS A 10 -2.72 5.69 8.18
CA LYS A 10 -1.96 4.52 7.75
C LYS A 10 -0.68 4.35 8.56
N THR A 11 0.09 5.42 8.72
CA THR A 11 1.34 5.41 9.49
C THR A 11 1.07 5.04 10.95
N ALA A 12 0.06 5.65 11.58
CA ALA A 12 -0.27 5.39 12.98
C ALA A 12 -0.71 3.93 13.20
N LEU A 13 -1.59 3.41 12.35
CA LEU A 13 -2.03 2.01 12.42
C LEU A 13 -0.85 1.03 12.32
N ILE A 14 -0.01 1.20 11.30
CA ILE A 14 1.13 0.31 11.07
C ILE A 14 2.14 0.41 12.21
N GLU A 15 2.45 1.62 12.68
CA GLU A 15 3.36 1.80 13.81
C GLU A 15 2.84 1.08 15.06
N THR A 16 1.57 1.29 15.42
CA THR A 16 0.98 0.66 16.59
C THR A 16 0.97 -0.86 16.46
N ALA A 17 0.55 -1.41 15.31
CA ALA A 17 0.55 -2.84 15.08
C ALA A 17 1.96 -3.45 15.17
N TRP A 18 2.95 -2.80 14.55
CA TRP A 18 4.34 -3.24 14.55
C TRP A 18 4.95 -3.22 15.95
N ARG A 19 4.73 -2.16 16.73
CA ARG A 19 5.22 -2.06 18.13
C ARG A 19 4.60 -3.14 19.03
N ASN A 20 3.35 -3.52 18.77
CA ASN A 20 2.66 -4.60 19.48
C ASN A 20 3.00 -6.00 18.94
N LYS A 21 3.98 -6.11 18.03
CA LYS A 21 4.41 -7.38 17.41
C LYS A 21 3.26 -8.12 16.72
N MET A 22 2.30 -7.38 16.20
CA MET A 22 1.18 -7.95 15.43
C MET A 22 1.63 -8.21 14.00
N ALA A 23 1.24 -9.37 13.44
CA ALA A 23 1.43 -9.65 12.03
C ALA A 23 0.73 -8.56 11.20
N THR A 24 1.52 -7.80 10.42
CA THR A 24 1.05 -6.59 9.75
C THR A 24 1.10 -6.77 8.24
N PHE A 25 -0.06 -6.61 7.61
CA PHE A 25 -0.25 -6.71 6.16
C PHE A 25 -0.84 -5.40 5.65
N ALA A 26 -0.25 -4.79 4.61
CA ALA A 26 -0.65 -3.50 4.10
C ALA A 26 -0.83 -3.47 2.56
N SER A 27 -1.78 -2.69 2.09
CA SER A 27 -2.00 -2.39 0.67
C SER A 27 -1.43 -1.02 0.32
N MET A 28 -0.70 -0.91 -0.79
CA MET A 28 -0.19 0.36 -1.32
C MET A 28 -1.10 0.94 -2.40
N GLY A 29 -0.70 2.07 -3.00
CA GLY A 29 -1.50 2.77 -4.00
C GLY A 29 -1.70 1.93 -5.26
N ALA A 30 -2.97 1.65 -5.58
CA ALA A 30 -3.44 1.01 -6.81
C ALA A 30 -3.80 2.02 -7.92
N GLY A 31 -3.84 3.32 -7.60
CA GLY A 31 -4.19 4.38 -8.55
C GLY A 31 -3.15 4.59 -9.65
N GLY A 32 -3.62 4.95 -10.84
CA GLY A 32 -2.80 5.21 -12.03
C GLY A 32 -2.15 3.96 -12.63
N LYS A 33 -2.65 2.76 -12.32
CA LYS A 33 -2.07 1.48 -12.76
C LYS A 33 -3.04 0.68 -13.59
N LEU A 34 -2.52 -0.02 -14.59
CA LEU A 34 -3.29 -0.80 -15.56
C LEU A 34 -2.81 -2.25 -15.67
N ASP A 35 -1.52 -2.54 -15.44
CA ASP A 35 -0.97 -3.87 -15.69
C ASP A 35 -1.04 -4.76 -14.43
N PRO A 36 -1.96 -5.73 -14.36
CA PRO A 36 -2.09 -6.60 -13.20
C PRO A 36 -0.88 -7.54 -13.03
N THR A 37 -0.10 -7.79 -14.08
CA THR A 37 1.07 -8.68 -14.03
C THR A 37 2.24 -8.07 -13.26
N GLN A 38 2.19 -6.76 -13.01
CA GLN A 38 3.19 -6.01 -12.25
C GLN A 38 2.83 -5.85 -10.76
N VAL A 39 1.75 -6.48 -10.30
CA VAL A 39 1.45 -6.59 -8.87
C VAL A 39 2.47 -7.51 -8.21
N ARG A 40 2.97 -7.10 -7.06
CA ARG A 40 4.02 -7.76 -6.29
C ARG A 40 3.70 -7.73 -4.80
N THR A 41 4.29 -8.67 -4.09
CA THR A 41 4.21 -8.79 -2.64
C THR A 41 5.62 -8.83 -2.07
N ASP A 42 5.92 -8.01 -1.08
CA ASP A 42 7.23 -7.97 -0.43
C ASP A 42 7.13 -7.26 0.94
N ASP A 43 8.22 -7.23 1.71
CA ASP A 43 8.31 -6.35 2.88
C ASP A 43 8.22 -4.88 2.44
N LEU A 44 7.52 -4.06 3.23
CA LEU A 44 7.34 -2.64 2.96
C LEU A 44 8.68 -1.94 2.71
N MET A 45 9.74 -2.34 3.41
CA MET A 45 11.07 -1.74 3.32
C MET A 45 11.76 -2.00 1.97
N ASP A 46 11.35 -3.03 1.24
CA ASP A 46 11.93 -3.47 -0.05
C ASP A 46 11.11 -3.00 -1.26
N THR A 47 9.90 -2.48 -1.05
CA THR A 47 9.04 -2.00 -2.13
C THR A 47 9.67 -0.88 -2.98
N SER A 48 9.49 -0.96 -4.30
CA SER A 48 9.97 -0.01 -5.29
C SER A 48 8.83 0.59 -6.13
N MET A 49 9.12 1.65 -6.88
CA MET A 49 8.20 2.31 -7.85
C MET A 49 6.86 2.85 -7.30
N CYS A 50 6.54 2.65 -6.03
CA CYS A 50 5.32 3.14 -5.40
C CYS A 50 5.56 4.40 -4.55
N LYS A 51 4.96 5.54 -4.96
CA LYS A 51 5.05 6.82 -4.23
C LYS A 51 4.52 6.73 -2.79
N LEU A 52 3.37 6.09 -2.60
CA LEU A 52 2.77 5.89 -1.28
C LEU A 52 3.70 5.08 -0.37
N ALA A 53 4.25 3.96 -0.88
CA ALA A 53 5.17 3.12 -0.13
C ALA A 53 6.47 3.87 0.22
N LYS A 54 7.03 4.65 -0.71
CA LYS A 54 8.22 5.48 -0.48
C LYS A 54 7.99 6.48 0.66
N GLN A 55 6.87 7.19 0.64
CA GLN A 55 6.52 8.14 1.69
C GLN A 55 6.30 7.43 3.02
N LEU A 56 5.53 6.35 3.04
CA LEU A 56 5.24 5.57 4.23
C LEU A 56 6.53 5.03 4.89
N ARG A 57 7.46 4.46 4.12
CA ARG A 57 8.79 4.07 4.62
C ARG A 57 9.52 5.22 5.30
N GLY A 58 9.52 6.40 4.70
CA GLY A 58 10.15 7.59 5.27
C GLY A 58 9.50 8.03 6.59
N HIS A 59 8.18 7.89 6.73
CA HIS A 59 7.45 8.19 7.96
C HIS A 59 7.74 7.16 9.06
N LEU A 60 7.74 5.87 8.71
CA LEU A 60 7.96 4.76 9.63
C LEU A 60 9.41 4.70 10.13
N ARG A 61 10.40 4.90 9.26
CA ARG A 61 11.83 4.94 9.65
C ARG A 61 12.10 6.02 10.69
N ARG A 62 11.51 7.21 10.54
CA ARG A 62 11.60 8.30 11.52
C ARG A 62 10.99 7.96 12.88
N ARG A 63 10.07 6.99 12.91
CA ARG A 63 9.42 6.49 14.13
C ARG A 63 10.11 5.24 14.70
N GLY A 64 11.21 4.80 14.10
CA GLY A 64 11.94 3.60 14.50
C GLY A 64 11.26 2.28 14.10
N VAL A 65 10.32 2.31 13.16
CA VAL A 65 9.65 1.12 12.64
C VAL A 65 10.50 0.50 11.52
N GLY A 66 10.75 -0.80 11.63
CA GLY A 66 11.61 -1.59 10.74
C GLY A 66 10.84 -2.56 9.83
N ARG A 67 11.51 -3.66 9.47
CA ARG A 67 10.96 -4.78 8.68
C ARG A 67 9.86 -5.54 9.43
N GLY A 68 9.14 -6.41 8.71
CA GLY A 68 8.04 -7.24 9.22
C GLY A 68 6.66 -6.75 8.78
N ILE A 69 6.58 -5.94 7.72
CA ILE A 69 5.33 -5.38 7.22
C ILE A 69 5.11 -5.89 5.80
N GLN A 70 4.37 -6.98 5.69
CA GLN A 70 4.07 -7.64 4.43
C GLN A 70 3.14 -6.77 3.59
N THR A 71 3.49 -6.52 2.33
CA THR A 71 2.86 -5.44 1.56
C THR A 71 2.52 -5.85 0.13
N VAL A 72 1.31 -5.50 -0.33
CA VAL A 72 0.94 -5.55 -1.76
C VAL A 72 1.19 -4.20 -2.40
N TYR A 73 1.90 -4.20 -3.53
CA TYR A 73 2.17 -3.03 -4.33
C TYR A 73 2.23 -3.40 -5.82
N SER A 74 2.49 -2.42 -6.69
CA SER A 74 2.86 -2.73 -8.07
C SER A 74 4.09 -1.92 -8.45
N VAL A 75 4.93 -2.53 -9.29
CA VAL A 75 6.15 -1.94 -9.84
C VAL A 75 5.89 -1.13 -11.12
N GLU A 76 4.64 -1.07 -11.57
CA GLU A 76 4.22 -0.25 -12.70
C GLU A 76 4.37 1.23 -12.36
N SER A 77 4.99 1.99 -13.26
CA SER A 77 5.02 3.45 -13.18
C SER A 77 3.59 3.99 -13.29
N PRO A 78 3.10 4.76 -12.31
CA PRO A 78 1.73 5.26 -12.37
C PRO A 78 1.58 6.27 -13.50
N LEU A 79 0.44 6.21 -14.19
CA LEU A 79 0.02 7.23 -15.15
C LEU A 79 0.02 8.62 -14.48
N PRO A 80 0.33 9.67 -15.26
CA PRO A 80 0.28 11.04 -14.74
C PRO A 80 -1.14 11.36 -14.26
N PRO A 81 -1.27 12.06 -13.12
CA PRO A 81 -2.58 12.51 -12.65
C PRO A 81 -3.24 13.42 -13.69
N LEU A 82 -4.57 13.39 -13.72
CA LEU A 82 -5.32 14.40 -14.47
C LEU A 82 -5.08 15.80 -13.86
N PRO A 83 -5.21 16.87 -14.67
CA PRO A 83 -5.09 18.23 -14.19
C PRO A 83 -6.01 18.47 -12.98
N PRO A 84 -5.57 19.24 -11.96
CA PRO A 84 -6.40 19.53 -10.81
C PRO A 84 -7.65 20.28 -11.25
N GLU A 85 -8.82 19.72 -10.97
CA GLU A 85 -10.08 20.44 -11.17
C GLU A 85 -10.36 21.35 -9.97
N ALA A 86 -10.91 22.53 -10.24
CA ALA A 86 -11.31 23.46 -9.21
C ALA A 86 -12.48 22.86 -8.42
N VAL A 87 -12.25 22.56 -7.14
CA VAL A 87 -13.31 22.17 -6.22
C VAL A 87 -13.88 23.42 -5.56
N GLY A 88 -15.22 23.49 -5.42
CA GLY A 88 -15.90 24.67 -4.85
C GLY A 88 -15.46 25.05 -3.43
N ARG A 89 -14.86 24.13 -2.67
CA ARG A 89 -14.14 24.39 -1.41
C ARG A 89 -12.93 23.45 -1.28
N GLY A 90 -11.77 24.00 -0.90
CA GLY A 90 -10.56 23.24 -0.59
C GLY A 90 -9.43 23.38 -1.62
N ARG A 91 -8.31 22.68 -1.39
CA ARG A 91 -7.16 22.68 -2.32
C ARG A 91 -7.53 21.84 -3.56
N PRO A 92 -7.24 22.30 -4.79
CA PRO A 92 -7.41 21.50 -6.01
C PRO A 92 -6.74 20.14 -5.83
N ARG A 93 -7.51 19.06 -6.04
CA ARG A 93 -7.01 17.69 -5.92
C ARG A 93 -6.81 17.14 -7.32
N ALA A 94 -5.59 16.69 -7.58
CA ALA A 94 -5.31 15.84 -8.71
C ALA A 94 -6.10 14.53 -8.55
N VAL A 95 -6.94 14.20 -9.54
CA VAL A 95 -7.67 12.92 -9.55
C VAL A 95 -6.72 11.86 -10.08
N ASN A 96 -6.26 10.98 -9.19
CA ASN A 96 -5.60 9.75 -9.60
C ASN A 96 -6.67 8.74 -9.99
N GLY A 97 -6.95 8.63 -11.29
CA GLY A 97 -7.86 7.62 -11.82
C GLY A 97 -7.41 6.21 -11.42
N THR A 98 -8.37 5.32 -11.24
CA THR A 98 -8.09 3.91 -10.93
C THR A 98 -8.97 3.02 -11.79
N VAL A 99 -8.39 1.99 -12.40
CA VAL A 99 -9.14 1.00 -13.18
C VAL A 99 -9.84 0.02 -12.24
N SER A 100 -11.06 -0.38 -12.58
CA SER A 100 -11.97 -1.13 -11.69
C SER A 100 -11.36 -2.39 -11.07
N TYR A 101 -10.54 -3.13 -11.82
CA TYR A 101 -9.96 -4.39 -11.34
C TYR A 101 -8.74 -4.21 -10.44
N MET A 102 -8.03 -3.08 -10.50
CA MET A 102 -6.73 -2.95 -9.81
C MET A 102 -6.87 -2.94 -8.28
N PRO A 103 -7.81 -2.19 -7.66
CA PRO A 103 -8.06 -2.29 -6.21
C PRO A 103 -8.48 -3.69 -5.78
N SER A 104 -9.30 -4.37 -6.58
CA SER A 104 -9.75 -5.74 -6.30
C SER A 104 -8.58 -6.72 -6.30
N ILE A 105 -7.68 -6.63 -7.27
CA ILE A 105 -6.48 -7.48 -7.32
C ILE A 105 -5.60 -7.23 -6.09
N PHE A 106 -5.38 -5.96 -5.70
CA PHE A 106 -4.62 -5.65 -4.50
C PHE A 106 -5.26 -6.24 -3.24
N GLY A 107 -6.58 -6.05 -3.08
CA GLY A 107 -7.34 -6.56 -1.94
C GLY A 107 -7.34 -8.09 -1.84
N LEU A 108 -7.59 -8.77 -2.96
CA LEU A 108 -7.59 -10.24 -3.02
C LEU A 108 -6.20 -10.82 -2.79
N THR A 109 -5.15 -10.19 -3.33
CA THR A 109 -3.76 -10.59 -3.08
C THR A 109 -3.44 -10.46 -1.58
N LEU A 110 -3.81 -9.33 -0.95
CA LEU A 110 -3.58 -9.09 0.47
C LEU A 110 -4.34 -10.10 1.35
N ALA A 111 -5.59 -10.40 1.00
CA ALA A 111 -6.38 -11.42 1.70
C ALA A 111 -5.72 -12.81 1.61
N GLY A 112 -5.23 -13.19 0.43
CA GLY A 112 -4.48 -14.43 0.23
C GLY A 112 -3.22 -14.51 1.09
N MET A 113 -2.45 -13.43 1.20
CA MET A 113 -1.27 -13.37 2.08
C MET A 113 -1.65 -13.61 3.55
N VAL A 114 -2.72 -12.95 4.03
CA VAL A 114 -3.20 -13.09 5.41
C VAL A 114 -3.69 -14.51 5.68
N ILE A 115 -4.48 -15.09 4.79
CA ILE A 115 -4.99 -16.46 4.93
C ILE A 115 -3.82 -17.45 4.98
N ASN A 116 -2.86 -17.35 4.06
CA ASN A 116 -1.69 -18.23 4.02
C ASN A 116 -0.85 -18.12 5.31
N HIS A 117 -0.73 -16.92 5.86
CA HIS A 117 -0.06 -16.70 7.15
C HIS A 117 -0.81 -17.40 8.31
N ILE A 118 -2.14 -17.27 8.36
CA ILE A 118 -2.95 -17.88 9.42
C ILE A 118 -2.89 -19.42 9.38
N ILE A 119 -2.89 -20.02 8.19
CA ILE A 119 -2.82 -21.49 8.04
C ILE A 119 -1.39 -22.05 8.18
N GLY A 120 -0.38 -21.18 8.33
CA GLY A 120 1.01 -21.58 8.52
C GLY A 120 1.78 -22.02 7.26
N ASP A 121 1.32 -21.65 6.06
CA ASP A 121 2.05 -21.97 4.83
C ASP A 121 3.21 -20.98 4.63
N ALA A 122 4.39 -21.35 5.14
CA ALA A 122 5.64 -20.57 5.06
C ALA A 122 6.19 -20.42 3.63
N ARG A 123 5.59 -21.07 2.61
CA ARG A 123 6.09 -21.01 1.22
C ARG A 123 5.77 -19.69 0.50
N ARG A 124 5.03 -18.76 1.13
CA ARG A 124 4.53 -17.52 0.50
C ARG A 124 4.57 -16.26 1.38
N VAL A 125 5.17 -16.31 2.58
CA VAL A 125 5.25 -15.17 3.52
C VAL A 125 6.69 -14.78 3.80
#